data_AF-A0A816F060-F1
#
_entry.id   AF-A0A816F060-F1
#
_cell.length_a   1.000
_cell.length_b   1.000
_cell.length_c   1.000
_cell.angle_alpha   90.00
_cell.angle_beta   90.00
_cell.angle_gamma   90.00
#
_symmetry.space_group_name_H-M   'P 1'
#
loop_
_entity.id
_entity.type
_entity.pdbx_description
1 polymer ?
#
loop_
_entity_poly.entity_id
_entity_poly.type
_entity_poly.pdbx_seq_one_letter_code
_entity_poly.pdbx_strand_id
1 'polypeptide(L)'
;GPTSFEALRTVNGQICATFREACQLHGLLEDDQQWDANMFEAAAAQSPARLRNLFALILAVCGPSNPKQLWESYKESLTEGILRNARRQNPGMNLDYTPDMFNQALIIIENKVLEMGGKELVKLELPTSQRNSGDRLNSAMLRETSYDVKELDAYITANEPL
;
A
#
# COMPACT_ATOMS: atom_id res chain seq x y z
N GLY A 1 16.00 -3.62 -32.85
CA GLY A 1 15.35 -2.82 -31.81
C GLY A 1 14.06 -2.23 -32.37
N PRO A 2 13.05 -1.96 -31.53
CA PRO A 2 11.79 -1.36 -31.97
C PRO A 2 12.03 0.01 -32.63
N THR A 3 11.37 0.26 -33.75
CA THR A 3 11.57 1.47 -34.58
C THR A 3 10.52 2.56 -34.32
N SER A 4 9.54 2.30 -33.46
CA SER A 4 8.51 3.26 -33.08
C SER A 4 7.95 2.99 -31.66
N PHE A 5 7.28 3.98 -31.07
CA PHE A 5 6.56 3.83 -29.79
C PHE A 5 5.43 2.80 -29.87
N GLU A 6 4.82 2.66 -31.04
CA GLU A 6 3.81 1.63 -31.29
C GLU A 6 4.45 0.24 -31.28
N ALA A 7 5.61 0.08 -31.91
CA ALA A 7 6.37 -1.17 -31.87
C ALA A 7 6.81 -1.56 -30.45
N LEU A 8 7.01 -0.59 -29.55
CA LEU A 8 7.26 -0.84 -28.12
C LEU A 8 6.02 -1.35 -27.37
N ARG A 9 4.81 -1.11 -27.88
CA ARG A 9 3.54 -1.59 -27.30
C ARG A 9 2.99 -2.84 -27.98
N THR A 10 3.59 -3.27 -29.08
CA THR A 10 3.11 -4.42 -29.84
C THR A 10 3.74 -5.71 -29.32
N VAL A 11 2.92 -6.59 -28.74
CA VAL A 11 3.32 -7.93 -28.29
C VAL A 11 2.55 -8.97 -29.08
N ASN A 12 3.25 -9.93 -29.70
CA ASN A 12 2.64 -10.98 -30.54
C ASN A 12 1.67 -10.46 -31.62
N GLY A 13 1.92 -9.26 -32.17
CA GLY A 13 1.09 -8.64 -33.20
C GLY A 13 -0.14 -7.88 -32.69
N GLN A 14 -0.37 -7.81 -31.37
CA GLN A 14 -1.39 -6.95 -30.76
C GLN A 14 -0.76 -5.73 -30.10
N ILE A 15 -1.34 -4.55 -30.34
CA ILE A 15 -0.95 -3.31 -29.69
C ILE A 15 -1.61 -3.25 -28.31
N CYS A 16 -0.82 -3.29 -27.25
CA CYS A 16 -1.27 -3.17 -25.87
C CYS A 16 -1.78 -1.76 -25.59
N ALA A 17 -2.75 -1.59 -24.69
CA ALA A 17 -3.30 -0.30 -24.30
C ALA A 17 -2.28 0.59 -23.57
N THR A 18 -1.30 -0.02 -22.90
CA THR A 18 -0.22 0.71 -22.20
C THR A 18 1.15 0.07 -22.44
N PHE A 19 2.22 0.85 -22.24
CA PHE A 19 3.59 0.32 -22.25
C PHE A 19 3.81 -0.71 -21.14
N ARG A 20 3.16 -0.54 -19.98
CA ARG A 20 3.25 -1.49 -18.86
C ARG A 20 2.67 -2.84 -19.23
N GLU A 21 1.49 -2.86 -19.85
CA GLU A 21 0.86 -4.09 -20.33
C GLU A 21 1.75 -4.81 -21.35
N ALA A 22 2.38 -4.07 -22.26
CA ALA A 22 3.36 -4.64 -23.18
C ALA A 22 4.57 -5.25 -22.43
N CYS A 23 5.14 -4.53 -21.45
CA CYS A 23 6.21 -5.06 -20.60
C CYS A 23 5.78 -6.32 -19.84
N GLN A 24 4.53 -6.38 -19.37
CA GLN A 24 3.98 -7.53 -18.67
C GLN A 24 3.86 -8.75 -19.59
N LEU A 25 3.30 -8.57 -20.80
CA LEU A 25 3.20 -9.64 -21.79
C LEU A 25 4.56 -10.10 -22.33
N HIS A 26 5.56 -9.22 -22.32
CA HIS A 26 6.94 -9.57 -22.64
C HIS A 26 7.68 -10.29 -21.49
N GLY A 27 7.05 -10.46 -20.32
CA GLY A 27 7.70 -11.07 -19.15
C GLY A 27 8.83 -10.21 -18.57
N LEU A 28 8.80 -8.89 -18.81
CA LEU A 28 9.79 -7.94 -18.29
C LEU A 28 9.45 -7.47 -16.88
N LEU A 29 8.23 -7.74 -16.41
CA LEU A 29 7.79 -7.49 -15.05
C LEU A 29 7.81 -8.80 -14.25
N GLU A 30 8.19 -8.74 -12.98
CA GLU A 30 8.14 -9.91 -12.09
C GLU A 30 6.68 -10.40 -11.93
N ASP A 31 6.51 -11.71 -11.88
CA ASP A 31 5.19 -12.34 -11.72
C ASP A 31 4.68 -12.11 -10.29
N ASP A 32 3.59 -11.36 -10.16
CA ASP A 32 2.95 -11.04 -8.88
C ASP A 32 2.24 -12.25 -8.25
N GLN A 33 2.26 -13.43 -8.88
CA GLN A 33 1.68 -14.67 -8.34
C GLN A 33 2.12 -14.96 -6.91
N GLN A 34 3.38 -14.69 -6.57
CA GLN A 34 3.88 -14.90 -5.20
C GLN A 34 3.17 -14.00 -4.19
N TRP A 35 2.86 -12.75 -4.57
CA TRP A 35 2.16 -11.80 -3.70
C TRP A 35 0.69 -12.16 -3.57
N ASP A 36 0.07 -12.62 -4.65
CA ASP A 36 -1.30 -13.11 -4.62
C ASP A 36 -1.44 -14.35 -3.73
N ALA A 37 -0.60 -15.38 -3.92
CA ALA A 37 -0.60 -16.57 -3.08
C ALA A 37 -0.37 -16.24 -1.59
N ASN A 38 0.59 -15.36 -1.29
CA ASN A 38 0.86 -14.93 0.07
C ASN A 38 -0.32 -14.18 0.70
N MET A 39 -0.97 -13.31 -0.06
CA MET A 39 -2.14 -12.56 0.40
C MET A 39 -3.35 -13.47 0.60
N PHE A 40 -3.55 -14.45 -0.28
CA PHE A 40 -4.60 -15.46 -0.15
C PHE A 40 -4.46 -16.27 1.14
N GLU A 41 -3.28 -16.84 1.39
CA GLU A 41 -3.02 -17.61 2.61
C GLU A 41 -3.15 -16.73 3.87
N ALA A 42 -2.60 -15.53 3.83
CA ALA A 42 -2.67 -14.59 4.95
C ALA A 42 -4.11 -14.16 5.24
N ALA A 43 -4.94 -13.95 4.21
CA ALA A 43 -6.34 -13.58 4.38
C ALA A 43 -7.15 -14.69 5.07
N ALA A 44 -6.81 -15.96 4.85
CA ALA A 44 -7.44 -17.09 5.52
C ALA A 44 -6.96 -17.28 6.97
N ALA A 45 -5.71 -16.94 7.27
CA ALA A 45 -5.06 -17.29 8.55
C ALA A 45 -4.88 -16.12 9.53
N GLN A 46 -4.91 -14.87 9.05
CA GLN A 46 -4.49 -13.71 9.85
C GLN A 46 -5.63 -12.74 10.15
N SER A 47 -5.42 -11.89 11.16
CA SER A 47 -6.35 -10.79 11.42
C SER A 47 -6.22 -9.70 10.35
N PRO A 48 -7.29 -8.92 10.07
CA PRO A 48 -7.24 -7.83 9.08
C PRO A 48 -6.13 -6.80 9.36
N ALA A 49 -5.77 -6.59 10.63
CA ALA A 49 -4.66 -5.72 11.01
C ALA A 49 -3.30 -6.27 10.55
N ARG A 50 -3.06 -7.59 10.71
CA ARG A 50 -1.82 -8.21 10.23
C ARG A 50 -1.80 -8.36 8.71
N LEU A 51 -2.95 -8.65 8.09
CA LEU A 51 -3.08 -8.66 6.64
C LEU A 51 -2.71 -7.29 6.03
N ARG A 52 -3.15 -6.19 6.64
CA ARG A 52 -2.74 -4.82 6.25
C ARG A 52 -1.24 -4.56 6.42
N ASN A 53 -0.60 -5.13 7.45
CA ASN A 53 0.85 -5.01 7.61
C ASN A 53 1.60 -5.75 6.49
N LEU A 54 1.18 -6.96 6.16
CA LEU A 54 1.77 -7.74 5.07
C LEU A 54 1.62 -6.99 3.73
N PHE A 55 0.42 -6.48 3.46
CA PHE A 55 0.16 -5.69 2.25
C PHE A 55 1.04 -4.44 2.19
N ALA A 56 1.18 -3.69 3.29
CA ALA A 56 2.06 -2.53 3.36
C ALA A 56 3.55 -2.92 3.13
N LEU A 57 4.00 -4.05 3.67
CA LEU A 57 5.36 -4.56 3.46
C LEU A 57 5.62 -4.89 1.99
N ILE A 58 4.67 -5.58 1.33
CA ILE A 58 4.75 -5.91 -0.11
C ILE A 58 4.88 -4.62 -0.92
N LEU A 59 4.06 -3.60 -0.62
CA LEU A 59 4.13 -2.31 -1.32
C LEU A 59 5.45 -1.56 -1.07
N ALA A 60 5.97 -1.57 0.15
CA ALA A 60 7.14 -0.79 0.53
C ALA A 60 8.45 -1.41 0.05
N VAL A 61 8.57 -2.75 0.12
CA VAL A 61 9.85 -3.47 -0.04
C VAL A 61 9.89 -4.28 -1.33
N CYS A 62 8.77 -4.91 -1.71
CA CYS A 62 8.76 -5.86 -2.83
C CYS A 62 8.43 -5.20 -4.17
N GLY A 63 7.76 -4.05 -4.17
CA GLY A 63 7.48 -3.29 -5.39
C GLY A 63 6.67 -4.08 -6.42
N PRO A 64 5.45 -4.54 -6.09
CA PRO A 64 4.64 -5.40 -6.96
C PRO A 64 4.41 -4.76 -8.34
N SER A 65 4.34 -5.62 -9.36
CA SER A 65 4.15 -5.23 -10.75
C SER A 65 2.76 -4.67 -11.03
N ASN A 66 1.75 -4.95 -10.21
CA ASN A 66 0.38 -4.42 -10.27
C ASN A 66 -0.28 -4.33 -8.87
N PRO A 67 0.12 -3.35 -8.03
CA PRO A 67 -0.44 -3.17 -6.69
C PRO A 67 -1.95 -2.89 -6.70
N LYS A 68 -2.47 -2.29 -7.77
CA LYS A 68 -3.89 -1.97 -7.91
C LYS A 68 -4.73 -3.24 -8.03
N GLN A 69 -4.32 -4.19 -8.86
CA GLN A 69 -5.00 -5.48 -8.97
C GLN A 69 -4.95 -6.26 -7.66
N LEU A 70 -3.80 -6.24 -6.97
CA LEU A 70 -3.65 -6.87 -5.66
C LEU A 70 -4.59 -6.22 -4.63
N TRP A 71 -4.70 -4.89 -4.61
CA TRP A 71 -5.67 -4.19 -3.76
C TRP A 71 -7.11 -4.60 -4.07
N GLU A 72 -7.53 -4.58 -5.34
CA GLU A 72 -8.91 -4.92 -5.71
C GLU A 72 -9.29 -6.34 -5.28
N SER A 73 -8.34 -7.27 -5.32
CA SER A 73 -8.54 -8.68 -4.96
C SER A 73 -8.72 -8.88 -3.44
N TYR A 74 -8.09 -8.04 -2.61
CA TYR A 74 -8.05 -8.23 -1.15
C TYR A 74 -8.67 -7.08 -0.33
N LYS A 75 -9.19 -6.03 -0.95
CA LYS A 75 -9.72 -4.83 -0.26
C LYS A 75 -10.78 -5.14 0.80
N GLU A 76 -11.63 -6.14 0.56
CA GLU A 76 -12.68 -6.55 1.50
C GLU A 76 -12.08 -7.20 2.75
N SER A 77 -11.13 -8.13 2.58
CA SER A 77 -10.39 -8.77 3.67
C SER A 77 -9.55 -7.75 4.47
N LEU A 78 -8.93 -6.79 3.78
CA LEU A 78 -8.17 -5.70 4.41
C LEU A 78 -9.07 -4.74 5.22
N THR A 79 -10.34 -4.65 4.85
CA THR A 79 -11.33 -3.73 5.43
C THR A 79 -12.27 -4.41 6.43
N GLU A 80 -12.30 -5.74 6.48
CA GLU A 80 -13.19 -6.54 7.34
C GLU A 80 -13.14 -6.10 8.81
N GLY A 81 -11.95 -5.80 9.33
CA GLY A 81 -11.79 -5.32 10.70
C GLY A 81 -12.46 -3.96 10.97
N ILE A 82 -12.52 -3.08 9.98
CA ILE A 82 -13.19 -1.77 10.05
C ILE A 82 -14.70 -1.98 10.04
N LEU A 83 -15.20 -2.78 9.09
CA LEU A 83 -16.62 -3.12 9.00
C LEU A 83 -17.12 -3.79 10.30
N ARG A 84 -16.34 -4.74 10.83
CA ARG A 84 -16.66 -5.41 12.09
C ARG A 84 -16.72 -4.44 13.27
N ASN A 85 -15.82 -3.46 13.33
CA ASN A 85 -15.86 -2.43 14.36
C ASN A 85 -17.08 -1.51 14.21
N ALA A 86 -17.40 -1.08 12.99
CA ALA A 86 -18.57 -0.25 12.71
C ALA A 86 -19.89 -0.94 13.11
N ARG A 87 -20.01 -2.24 12.82
CA ARG A 87 -21.17 -3.07 13.25
C ARG A 87 -21.29 -3.19 14.77
N ARG A 88 -20.15 -3.27 15.48
CA ARG A 88 -20.14 -3.30 16.96
C ARG A 88 -20.57 -1.97 17.57
N GLN A 89 -20.22 -0.85 16.94
CA GLN A 89 -20.59 0.50 17.40
C GLN A 89 -22.05 0.84 17.11
N ASN A 90 -22.66 0.20 16.09
CA ASN A 90 -24.04 0.45 15.66
C ASN A 90 -24.87 -0.85 15.67
N PRO A 91 -25.14 -1.43 16.85
CA PRO A 91 -25.93 -2.66 16.95
C PRO A 91 -27.37 -2.39 16.50
N GLY A 92 -27.73 -2.84 15.29
CA GLY A 92 -29.06 -2.66 14.70
C GLY A 92 -29.05 -2.15 13.25
N MET A 93 -27.91 -1.62 12.77
CA MET A 93 -27.74 -1.32 11.35
C MET A 93 -27.07 -2.49 10.63
N ASN A 94 -27.69 -2.95 9.55
CA ASN A 94 -27.04 -3.86 8.61
C ASN A 94 -26.10 -3.05 7.72
N LEU A 95 -24.85 -2.92 8.17
CA LEU A 95 -23.79 -2.22 7.45
C LEU A 95 -23.10 -3.18 6.47
N ASP A 96 -22.94 -2.72 5.24
CA ASP A 96 -22.10 -3.34 4.22
C ASP A 96 -20.82 -2.52 4.00
N TYR A 97 -19.91 -2.99 3.15
CA TYR A 97 -18.72 -2.25 2.75
C TYR A 97 -19.09 -0.92 2.09
N THR A 98 -18.53 0.17 2.62
CA THR A 98 -18.69 1.50 2.03
C THR A 98 -17.37 1.98 1.43
N PRO A 99 -17.42 2.88 0.43
CA PRO A 99 -16.22 3.54 -0.10
C PRO A 99 -15.37 4.20 1.00
N ASP A 100 -16.00 4.77 2.03
CA ASP A 100 -15.29 5.38 3.17
C ASP A 100 -14.49 4.35 3.98
N MET A 101 -15.00 3.12 4.15
CA MET A 101 -14.27 2.08 4.87
C MET A 101 -13.03 1.62 4.07
N PHE A 102 -13.15 1.52 2.74
CA PHE A 102 -12.01 1.25 1.87
C PHE A 102 -10.98 2.38 1.93
N ASN A 103 -11.44 3.63 1.94
CA ASN A 103 -10.56 4.80 2.11
C ASN A 103 -9.84 4.78 3.46
N GLN A 104 -10.53 4.43 4.56
CA GLN A 104 -9.91 4.27 5.87
C GLN A 104 -8.83 3.17 5.88
N ALA A 105 -9.08 2.03 5.22
CA ALA A 105 -8.09 0.98 5.09
C ALA A 105 -6.86 1.46 4.30
N LEU A 106 -7.05 2.21 3.21
CA LEU A 106 -5.96 2.81 2.43
C LEU A 106 -5.12 3.78 3.26
N ILE A 107 -5.73 4.64 4.09
CA ILE A 107 -5.00 5.55 4.98
C ILE A 107 -4.12 4.77 5.97
N ILE A 108 -4.66 3.70 6.57
CA ILE A 108 -3.90 2.85 7.51
C ILE A 108 -2.70 2.20 6.81
N ILE A 109 -2.92 1.67 5.60
CA ILE A 109 -1.86 1.04 4.80
C ILE A 109 -0.81 2.07 4.42
N GLU A 110 -1.21 3.26 3.99
CA GLU A 110 -0.29 4.33 3.62
C GLU A 110 0.59 4.75 4.79
N ASN A 111 0.01 4.95 5.97
CA ASN A 111 0.77 5.29 7.17
C ASN A 111 1.84 4.22 7.46
N LYS A 112 1.50 2.94 7.30
CA LYS A 112 2.44 1.82 7.47
C LYS A 112 3.54 1.79 6.43
N VAL A 113 3.21 2.07 5.17
CA VAL A 113 4.21 2.17 4.10
C VAL A 113 5.19 3.30 4.39
N LEU A 114 4.70 4.45 4.87
CA LEU A 114 5.53 5.59 5.25
C LEU A 114 6.41 5.29 6.46
N GLU A 115 5.87 4.62 7.49
CA GLU A 115 6.65 4.16 8.67
C GLU A 115 7.80 3.24 8.27
N MET A 116 7.63 2.42 7.24
CA MET A 116 8.67 1.51 6.71
C MET A 116 9.67 2.20 5.78
N GLY A 117 9.58 3.52 5.58
CA GLY A 117 10.43 4.26 4.64
C GLY A 117 10.06 4.07 3.16
N GLY A 118 8.85 3.57 2.88
CA GLY A 118 8.33 3.38 1.54
C GLY A 118 7.97 4.70 0.81
N LYS A 119 7.75 4.61 -0.50
CA LYS A 119 7.31 5.74 -1.35
C LYS A 119 5.80 6.00 -1.15
N GLU A 120 5.36 7.23 -1.39
CA GLU A 120 3.93 7.60 -1.33
C GLU A 120 3.07 6.73 -2.27
N LEU A 121 1.86 6.35 -1.82
CA LEU A 121 0.94 5.48 -2.59
C LEU A 121 0.53 6.09 -3.93
N VAL A 122 0.59 7.43 -4.07
CA VAL A 122 0.37 8.17 -5.31
C VAL A 122 1.30 7.69 -6.43
N LYS A 123 2.50 7.24 -6.08
CA LYS A 123 3.49 6.72 -7.03
C LYS A 123 3.23 5.25 -7.42
N LEU A 124 2.31 4.57 -6.73
CA LEU A 124 1.98 3.16 -6.91
C LEU A 124 0.62 2.95 -7.62
N GLU A 125 0.01 3.99 -8.19
CA GLU A 125 -1.27 3.92 -8.94
C GLU A 125 -2.48 3.34 -8.17
N LEU A 126 -2.42 3.34 -6.84
CA LEU A 126 -3.56 2.97 -5.99
C LEU A 126 -4.59 4.11 -5.92
N PRO A 127 -5.88 3.82 -5.64
CA PRO A 127 -6.86 4.86 -5.36
C PRO A 127 -6.31 5.79 -4.28
N THR A 128 -6.22 7.09 -4.57
CA THR A 128 -5.67 8.06 -3.64
C THR A 128 -6.53 8.12 -2.39
N SER A 129 -5.93 7.95 -1.21
CA SER A 129 -6.66 8.15 0.03
C SER A 129 -7.16 9.61 0.08
N GLN A 130 -8.46 9.80 0.16
CA GLN A 130 -9.02 11.12 0.41
C GLN A 130 -8.81 11.45 1.89
N ARG A 131 -7.69 12.10 2.19
CA ARG A 131 -7.33 12.58 3.52
C ARG A 131 -7.91 13.97 3.75
N ASN A 132 -8.57 14.17 4.89
CA ASN A 132 -8.81 15.51 5.42
C ASN A 132 -7.47 16.10 5.89
N SER A 133 -7.30 17.42 5.79
CA SER A 133 -6.02 18.11 6.02
C SER A 133 -5.32 17.79 7.35
N GLY A 134 -6.06 17.38 8.39
CA GLY A 134 -5.52 17.00 9.69
C GLY A 134 -4.72 15.69 9.69
N ASP A 135 -5.02 14.73 8.81
CA ASP A 135 -4.34 13.43 8.78
C ASP A 135 -2.93 13.51 8.19
N ARG A 136 -2.69 14.45 7.25
CA ARG A 136 -1.37 14.69 6.65
C ARG A 136 -0.37 15.22 7.67
N LEU A 137 -0.81 16.10 8.56
CA LEU A 137 0.03 16.67 9.62
C LEU A 137 0.52 15.61 10.60
N ASN A 138 -0.35 14.68 11.01
CA ASN A 138 0.03 13.57 11.89
C ASN A 138 1.11 12.67 11.25
N SER A 139 1.01 12.38 9.95
CA SER A 139 2.03 11.57 9.25
C SER A 139 3.37 12.29 9.07
N ALA A 140 3.36 13.59 8.78
CA ALA A 140 4.59 14.40 8.63
C ALA A 140 5.31 14.54 9.98
N MET A 141 4.54 14.78 11.06
CA MET A 141 5.07 14.83 12.42
C MET A 141 5.66 13.49 12.86
N LEU A 142 5.01 12.36 12.58
CA LEU A 142 5.56 11.03 12.87
C LEU A 142 6.90 10.80 12.15
N ARG A 143 7.01 11.19 10.89
CA ARG A 143 8.27 11.11 10.13
C ARG A 143 9.37 11.98 10.76
N GLU A 144 9.05 13.23 11.07
CA GLU A 144 10.00 14.19 11.65
C GLU A 144 10.44 13.82 13.07
N THR A 145 9.59 13.13 13.84
CA THR A 145 9.83 12.80 15.26
C THR A 145 10.18 11.33 15.53
N SER A 146 10.37 10.52 14.49
CA SER A 146 10.70 9.09 14.60
C SER A 146 12.15 8.79 15.00
N TYR A 147 12.95 9.79 15.37
CA TYR A 147 14.34 9.59 15.80
C TYR A 147 14.40 8.94 17.20
N ASP A 148 15.40 8.06 17.42
CA ASP A 148 15.63 7.47 18.74
C ASP A 148 16.13 8.56 19.69
N VAL A 149 15.23 9.03 20.54
CA VAL A 149 15.46 10.12 21.49
C VAL A 149 16.63 9.82 22.42
N LYS A 150 16.91 8.54 22.72
CA LYS A 150 18.02 8.15 23.60
C LYS A 150 19.38 8.26 22.92
N GLU A 151 19.44 7.91 21.63
CA GLU A 151 20.66 8.03 20.83
C GLU A 151 20.98 9.50 20.57
N LEU A 152 19.96 10.31 20.30
CA LEU A 152 20.11 11.76 20.14
C LEU A 152 20.59 12.44 21.43
N ASP A 153 20.03 12.07 22.58
CA ASP A 153 20.42 12.60 23.89
C ASP A 153 21.88 12.22 24.25
N ALA A 154 22.26 10.98 23.97
CA ALA A 154 23.65 10.52 24.13
C ALA A 154 24.61 11.29 23.21
N TYR A 155 24.21 11.57 21.97
CA TYR A 155 25.01 12.35 21.02
C TYR A 155 25.17 13.82 21.46
N ILE A 156 24.09 14.45 21.95
CA ILE A 156 24.13 15.83 22.46
C ILE A 156 25.06 15.90 23.66
N THR A 157 24.91 15.01 24.64
CA THR A 157 25.72 14.99 25.86
C THR A 157 27.21 14.75 25.57
N ALA A 158 27.53 13.96 24.53
CA ALA A 158 28.91 13.65 24.16
C ALA A 158 29.60 14.77 23.35
N ASN A 159 28.84 15.65 22.70
CA ASN A 159 29.37 16.68 21.80
C ASN A 159 29.05 18.11 22.24
N GLU A 160 28.44 18.30 23.42
CA GLU A 160 28.21 19.63 23.98
C GLU A 160 29.55 20.24 24.40
N PRO A 161 30.00 21.34 23.76
CA PRO A 161 31.22 22.02 24.19
C PRO A 161 30.92 22.78 25.49
N LEU A 162 31.81 22.60 26.49
CA LEU A 162 31.84 23.35 27.75
C LEU A 162 31.88 24.87 27.54
#